data_AF-A0A139SQV5-F1
#
_entry.id   AF-A0A139SQV5-F1
#
_cell.length_a   1.000
_cell.length_b   1.000
_cell.length_c   1.000
_cell.angle_alpha   90.00
_cell.angle_beta   90.00
_cell.angle_gamma   90.00
#
_symmetry.space_group_name_H-M   'P 1'
#
loop_
_entity.id
_entity.type
_entity.pdbx_description
1 polymer ?
#
loop_
_entity_poly.entity_id
_entity_poly.type
_entity_poly.pdbx_seq_one_letter_code
_entity_poly.pdbx_strand_id
1 'polypeptide(L)'
;MPAATLSNTLDSDAVQPSTKLSDLEIKDAHLIFESVWHELEEQIGRQELRFPKEIILLGGAPGAGKGTNTAFITKARGLTCPPIVVSALLDSPEAQRLKNTGHMVGDREVIGLILRELLRPIYRDGVVLDGFPRTLVQVECLKLLVDKMHQLRREFYGTPLGIYFRQPTIHIMVLFIDEKESIARQLKRGRETRRHNEEVLRTGVGTLWEDRATDHDEALAQRRYRVFKEQTWEALQSLQEIFHYHFINAQGTIAEVEENITNELDYQSTLELDPQTVDRLRGVPVASEIIVHARQELVKRLDGYEMEQPELFARVIAFIEVKMLPIVLRHAISGNANINTEDPVLDDPLALSMLIDVFSERGYHATVDLHKVEVPERVDLSTGQIHCRLKKVYRIQIRFQGSVIRRG
;
A
#
# COMPACT_ATOMS: atom_id res chain seq x y z
N MET A 1 53.56 -25.60 31.71
CA MET A 1 53.35 -26.28 33.01
C MET A 1 52.04 -25.73 33.59
N PRO A 2 51.10 -26.57 34.00
CA PRO A 2 49.84 -26.70 33.27
C PRO A 2 48.59 -26.29 34.08
N ALA A 3 47.50 -25.98 33.37
CA ALA A 3 46.14 -25.98 33.92
C ALA A 3 45.27 -26.91 33.05
N ALA A 4 44.47 -27.72 33.73
CA ALA A 4 43.95 -28.99 33.27
C ALA A 4 42.85 -28.88 32.22
N THR A 5 42.93 -29.81 31.26
CA THR A 5 41.86 -30.28 30.41
C THR A 5 40.90 -31.10 31.25
N LEU A 6 39.61 -30.73 31.29
CA LEU A 6 38.55 -31.64 31.70
C LEU A 6 37.64 -31.91 30.51
N SER A 7 37.70 -33.17 30.09
CA SER A 7 36.77 -33.82 29.18
C SER A 7 35.36 -33.79 29.77
N ASN A 8 34.38 -33.52 28.92
CA ASN A 8 33.01 -33.96 29.18
C ASN A 8 32.47 -34.56 27.88
N THR A 9 32.66 -35.86 27.76
CA THR A 9 31.90 -36.76 26.88
C THR A 9 30.56 -37.01 27.55
N LEU A 10 29.48 -36.46 27.02
CA LEU A 10 28.13 -36.95 27.26
C LEU A 10 27.32 -36.86 25.96
N ASP A 11 27.04 -38.05 25.43
CA ASP A 11 25.87 -38.47 24.68
C ASP A 11 25.43 -37.68 23.45
N SER A 12 25.92 -38.18 22.32
CA SER A 12 25.17 -38.26 21.07
C SER A 12 23.95 -39.18 21.26
N ASP A 13 22.77 -38.61 21.52
CA ASP A 13 21.49 -39.16 21.08
C ASP A 13 20.35 -38.17 21.39
N ALA A 14 20.15 -37.23 20.47
CA ALA A 14 18.92 -36.45 20.39
C ALA A 14 18.61 -36.18 18.91
N VAL A 15 18.21 -37.23 18.20
CA VAL A 15 17.62 -37.10 16.87
C VAL A 15 16.26 -36.39 17.00
N GLN A 16 16.15 -35.28 16.27
CA GLN A 16 15.05 -34.32 16.23
C GLN A 16 13.68 -34.96 15.93
N PRO A 17 12.62 -34.68 16.71
CA PRO A 17 11.24 -35.01 16.37
C PRO A 17 10.60 -34.05 15.34
N SER A 18 11.20 -32.88 15.07
CA SER A 18 10.53 -31.78 14.35
C SER A 18 10.48 -31.93 12.82
N THR A 19 11.44 -32.61 12.21
CA THR A 19 11.55 -32.72 10.74
C THR A 19 10.53 -33.68 10.11
N LYS A 20 10.00 -34.65 10.86
CA LYS A 20 9.00 -35.61 10.31
C LYS A 20 7.59 -35.02 10.23
N LEU A 21 7.24 -34.11 11.14
CA LEU A 21 5.91 -33.47 11.16
C LEU A 21 5.75 -32.49 10.00
N SER A 22 6.78 -31.70 9.69
CA SER A 22 6.77 -30.78 8.54
C SER A 22 6.62 -31.50 7.20
N ASP A 23 7.28 -32.64 7.02
CA ASP A 23 7.24 -33.41 5.77
C ASP A 23 5.86 -34.02 5.49
N LEU A 24 5.11 -34.38 6.53
CA LEU A 24 3.75 -34.87 6.45
C LEU A 24 2.78 -33.74 6.09
N GLU A 25 2.87 -32.60 6.78
CA GLU A 25 2.03 -31.43 6.52
C GLU A 25 2.21 -30.88 5.11
N ILE A 26 3.45 -30.87 4.60
CA ILE A 26 3.75 -30.46 3.22
C ILE A 26 3.10 -31.42 2.21
N LYS A 27 3.21 -32.74 2.42
CA LYS A 27 2.59 -33.74 1.54
C LYS A 27 1.07 -33.62 1.54
N ASP A 28 0.48 -33.43 2.71
CA ASP A 28 -0.96 -33.23 2.86
C ASP A 28 -1.41 -31.96 2.14
N ALA A 29 -0.67 -30.85 2.27
CA ALA A 29 -0.97 -29.61 1.56
C ALA A 29 -0.95 -29.76 0.03
N HIS A 30 0.05 -30.47 -0.52
CA HIS A 30 0.12 -30.73 -1.96
C HIS A 30 -1.07 -31.55 -2.46
N LEU A 31 -1.43 -32.63 -1.75
CA LEU A 31 -2.57 -33.47 -2.10
C LEU A 31 -3.88 -32.69 -2.04
N ILE A 32 -4.08 -31.89 -0.98
CA ILE A 32 -5.23 -31.03 -0.81
C ILE A 32 -5.33 -30.02 -1.96
N PHE A 33 -4.24 -29.29 -2.21
CA PHE A 33 -4.22 -28.22 -3.19
C PHE A 33 -4.42 -28.75 -4.62
N GLU A 34 -3.71 -29.80 -5.03
CA GLU A 34 -3.86 -30.36 -6.38
C GLU A 34 -5.25 -30.96 -6.61
N SER A 35 -5.85 -31.59 -5.59
CA SER A 35 -7.24 -32.06 -5.66
C SER A 35 -8.21 -30.90 -5.93
N VAL A 36 -8.12 -29.82 -5.16
CA VAL A 36 -8.99 -28.65 -5.34
C VAL A 36 -8.72 -27.97 -6.68
N TRP A 37 -7.44 -27.82 -7.06
CA TRP A 37 -7.04 -27.19 -8.32
C TRP A 37 -7.61 -27.94 -9.52
N HIS A 38 -7.49 -29.28 -9.54
CA HIS A 38 -8.03 -30.12 -10.62
C HIS A 38 -9.55 -29.99 -10.72
N GLU A 39 -10.28 -29.98 -9.59
CA GLU A 39 -11.72 -29.76 -9.58
C GLU A 39 -12.10 -28.41 -10.20
N LEU A 40 -11.37 -27.34 -9.87
CA LEU A 40 -11.61 -26.01 -10.43
C LEU A 40 -11.31 -25.97 -11.94
N GLU A 41 -10.21 -26.59 -12.35
CA GLU A 41 -9.82 -26.64 -13.76
C GLU A 41 -10.83 -27.41 -14.61
N GLU A 42 -11.38 -28.51 -14.10
CA GLU A 42 -12.43 -29.27 -14.77
C GLU A 42 -13.77 -28.52 -14.83
N GLN A 43 -14.15 -27.82 -13.76
CA GLN A 43 -15.44 -27.13 -13.66
C GLN A 43 -15.49 -25.79 -14.42
N ILE A 44 -14.41 -25.01 -14.32
CA ILE A 44 -14.37 -23.61 -14.76
C ILE A 44 -13.57 -23.48 -16.06
N GLY A 45 -12.58 -24.35 -16.26
CA GLY A 45 -11.67 -24.32 -17.40
C GLY A 45 -10.42 -23.48 -17.15
N ARG A 46 -9.28 -23.97 -17.63
CA ARG A 46 -7.95 -23.40 -17.41
C ARG A 46 -7.81 -21.91 -17.78
N GLN A 47 -8.47 -21.47 -18.87
CA GLN A 47 -8.43 -20.08 -19.36
C GLN A 47 -9.24 -19.08 -18.51
N GLU A 48 -10.13 -19.60 -17.66
CA GLU A 48 -11.01 -18.84 -16.78
C GLU A 48 -10.54 -18.85 -15.32
N LEU A 49 -9.42 -19.54 -15.02
CA LEU A 49 -8.73 -19.50 -13.71
C LEU A 49 -8.00 -18.16 -13.50
N ARG A 50 -8.77 -17.07 -13.50
CA ARG A 50 -8.29 -15.68 -13.44
C ARG A 50 -8.35 -15.16 -12.01
N PHE A 51 -7.27 -15.38 -11.29
CA PHE A 51 -7.11 -14.92 -9.92
C PHE A 51 -6.79 -13.41 -9.84
N PRO A 52 -7.00 -12.77 -8.68
CA PRO A 52 -6.70 -11.35 -8.45
C PRO A 52 -5.24 -11.00 -8.74
N LYS A 53 -4.98 -9.78 -9.23
CA LYS A 53 -3.61 -9.24 -9.27
C LYS A 53 -3.02 -9.16 -7.86
N GLU A 54 -3.79 -8.65 -6.91
CA GLU A 54 -3.32 -8.39 -5.55
C GLU A 54 -4.12 -9.18 -4.52
N ILE A 55 -3.44 -9.86 -3.59
CA ILE A 55 -4.08 -10.57 -2.48
C ILE A 55 -3.46 -10.08 -1.18
N ILE A 56 -4.26 -9.45 -0.34
CA ILE A 56 -3.86 -8.97 0.98
C ILE A 56 -4.41 -9.92 2.03
N LEU A 57 -3.54 -10.56 2.79
CA LEU A 57 -3.87 -11.49 3.84
C LEU A 57 -3.82 -10.76 5.17
N LEU A 58 -4.98 -10.60 5.82
CA LEU A 58 -5.09 -9.93 7.11
C LEU A 58 -5.06 -10.95 8.26
N GLY A 59 -3.92 -11.00 8.91
CA GLY A 59 -3.66 -11.76 10.13
C GLY A 59 -3.74 -10.90 11.39
N GLY A 60 -3.90 -11.54 12.54
CA GLY A 60 -3.82 -10.85 13.83
C GLY A 60 -4.54 -11.60 14.94
N ALA A 61 -4.17 -11.29 16.17
CA ALA A 61 -4.77 -11.91 17.34
C ALA A 61 -6.29 -11.63 17.44
N PRO A 62 -7.06 -12.45 18.18
CA PRO A 62 -8.38 -12.04 18.66
C PRO A 62 -8.29 -10.68 19.35
N GLY A 63 -9.22 -9.76 19.08
CA GLY A 63 -9.20 -8.42 19.67
C GLY A 63 -8.26 -7.41 18.99
N ALA A 64 -7.45 -7.82 18.00
CA ALA A 64 -6.54 -6.91 17.26
C ALA A 64 -7.24 -5.88 16.37
N GLY A 65 -8.58 -5.91 16.27
CA GLY A 65 -9.34 -4.94 15.48
C GLY A 65 -9.46 -5.28 13.99
N LYS A 66 -9.19 -6.54 13.57
CA LYS A 66 -9.32 -6.97 12.16
C LYS A 66 -10.62 -6.50 11.52
N GLY A 67 -11.78 -6.90 12.07
CA GLY A 67 -13.08 -6.50 11.50
C GLY A 67 -13.33 -4.99 11.39
N THR A 68 -12.67 -4.17 12.22
CA THR A 68 -12.71 -2.70 12.12
C THR A 68 -11.79 -2.21 11.00
N ASN A 69 -10.56 -2.71 10.96
CA ASN A 69 -9.51 -2.25 10.07
C ASN A 69 -9.58 -2.86 8.66
N THR A 70 -10.27 -3.97 8.45
CA THR A 70 -10.42 -4.60 7.12
C THR A 70 -11.02 -3.62 6.11
N ALA A 71 -12.08 -2.92 6.50
CA ALA A 71 -12.72 -1.92 5.64
C ALA A 71 -11.81 -0.72 5.38
N PHE A 72 -11.05 -0.28 6.39
CA PHE A 72 -10.08 0.78 6.27
C PHE A 72 -8.95 0.42 5.30
N ILE A 73 -8.33 -0.75 5.47
CA ILE A 73 -7.26 -1.27 4.60
C ILE A 73 -7.76 -1.39 3.16
N THR A 74 -8.96 -1.96 2.96
CA THR A 74 -9.59 -2.07 1.63
C THR A 74 -9.68 -0.71 0.95
N LYS A 75 -10.16 0.32 1.68
CA LYS A 75 -10.28 1.69 1.18
C LYS A 75 -8.92 2.35 0.95
N ALA A 76 -7.96 2.19 1.87
CA ALA A 76 -6.63 2.75 1.78
C ALA A 76 -5.87 2.22 0.55
N ARG A 77 -6.09 0.95 0.19
CA ARG A 77 -5.54 0.32 -1.02
C ARG A 77 -6.33 0.62 -2.30
N GLY A 78 -7.43 1.37 -2.20
CA GLY A 78 -8.27 1.72 -3.36
C GLY A 78 -9.08 0.54 -3.92
N LEU A 79 -9.25 -0.54 -3.15
CA LEU A 79 -10.05 -1.69 -3.57
C LEU A 79 -11.55 -1.37 -3.42
N THR A 80 -12.31 -1.67 -4.47
CA THR A 80 -13.76 -1.39 -4.52
C THR A 80 -14.63 -2.59 -4.18
N CYS A 81 -14.02 -3.76 -4.02
CA CYS A 81 -14.67 -5.02 -3.68
C CYS A 81 -14.83 -5.21 -2.16
N PRO A 82 -15.82 -5.99 -1.71
CA PRO A 82 -15.93 -6.34 -0.29
C PRO A 82 -14.84 -7.33 0.13
N PRO A 83 -14.31 -7.28 1.36
CA PRO A 83 -13.32 -8.25 1.81
C PRO A 83 -13.90 -9.67 1.88
N ILE A 84 -13.04 -10.67 1.69
CA ILE A 84 -13.39 -12.07 1.90
C ILE A 84 -13.12 -12.40 3.38
N VAL A 85 -14.19 -12.59 4.15
CA VAL A 85 -14.07 -13.01 5.56
C VAL A 85 -14.27 -14.52 5.64
N VAL A 86 -13.21 -15.26 5.98
CA VAL A 86 -13.23 -16.74 5.93
C VAL A 86 -14.30 -17.33 6.84
N SER A 87 -14.53 -16.76 8.02
CA SER A 87 -15.60 -17.26 8.91
C SER A 87 -16.98 -17.14 8.27
N ALA A 88 -17.25 -16.06 7.53
CA ALA A 88 -18.53 -15.89 6.83
C ALA A 88 -18.68 -16.89 5.67
N LEU A 89 -17.59 -17.22 4.98
CA LEU A 89 -17.61 -18.28 3.96
C LEU A 89 -17.96 -19.65 4.55
N LEU A 90 -17.45 -19.93 5.75
CA LEU A 90 -17.72 -21.20 6.46
C LEU A 90 -19.16 -21.32 6.96
N ASP A 91 -19.89 -20.20 7.07
CA ASP A 91 -21.30 -20.17 7.47
C ASP A 91 -22.25 -20.05 6.26
N SER A 92 -21.70 -20.09 5.04
CA SER A 92 -22.49 -20.09 3.81
C SER A 92 -23.36 -21.36 3.70
N PRO A 93 -24.49 -21.33 2.96
CA PRO A 93 -25.31 -22.52 2.72
C PRO A 93 -24.53 -23.67 2.07
N GLU A 94 -23.51 -23.36 1.27
CA GLU A 94 -22.62 -24.35 0.66
C GLU A 94 -21.73 -25.03 1.70
N ALA A 95 -21.06 -24.24 2.55
CA ALA A 95 -20.27 -24.77 3.66
C ALA A 95 -21.14 -25.54 4.66
N GLN A 96 -22.38 -25.10 4.90
CA GLN A 96 -23.32 -25.80 5.79
C GLN A 96 -23.77 -27.15 5.20
N ARG A 97 -23.96 -27.24 3.87
CA ARG A 97 -24.23 -28.53 3.21
C ARG A 97 -23.07 -29.52 3.40
N LEU A 98 -21.84 -29.05 3.26
CA LEU A 98 -20.63 -29.85 3.48
C LEU A 98 -20.48 -30.30 4.95
N LYS A 99 -20.76 -29.40 5.90
CA LYS A 99 -20.82 -29.71 7.35
C LYS A 99 -21.89 -30.76 7.66
N ASN A 100 -23.07 -30.65 7.04
CA ASN A 100 -24.21 -31.55 7.28
C ASN A 100 -23.99 -32.96 6.75
N THR A 101 -23.11 -33.15 5.75
CA THR A 101 -22.70 -34.47 5.26
C THR A 101 -21.70 -35.20 6.18
N GLY A 102 -21.36 -34.63 7.34
CA GLY A 102 -20.50 -35.26 8.35
C GLY A 102 -19.00 -35.04 8.14
N HIS A 103 -18.62 -34.20 7.17
CA HIS A 103 -17.23 -33.80 6.96
C HIS A 103 -16.88 -32.66 7.93
N MET A 104 -15.80 -32.83 8.72
CA MET A 104 -15.20 -31.71 9.46
C MET A 104 -14.72 -30.67 8.44
N VAL A 105 -14.92 -29.39 8.74
CA VAL A 105 -14.32 -28.31 7.94
C VAL A 105 -12.81 -28.33 8.17
N GLY A 106 -12.08 -28.98 7.26
CA GLY A 106 -10.63 -29.04 7.27
C GLY A 106 -10.02 -28.01 6.31
N ASP A 107 -8.71 -28.10 6.15
CA ASP A 107 -7.97 -27.19 5.26
C ASP A 107 -8.42 -27.33 3.79
N ARG A 108 -8.83 -28.53 3.36
CA ARG A 108 -9.32 -28.76 1.98
C ARG A 108 -10.57 -27.93 1.67
N GLU A 109 -11.56 -27.93 2.55
CA GLU A 109 -12.81 -27.18 2.34
C GLU A 109 -12.54 -25.67 2.36
N VAL A 110 -11.70 -25.20 3.30
CA VAL A 110 -11.32 -23.79 3.40
C VAL A 110 -10.62 -23.32 2.12
N ILE A 111 -9.62 -24.08 1.64
CA ILE A 111 -8.91 -23.76 0.39
C ILE A 111 -9.87 -23.78 -0.80
N GLY A 112 -10.72 -24.79 -0.92
CA GLY A 112 -11.72 -24.87 -1.98
C GLY A 112 -12.67 -23.68 -2.02
N LEU A 113 -13.19 -23.24 -0.87
CA LEU A 113 -14.07 -22.07 -0.78
C LEU A 113 -13.33 -20.78 -1.14
N ILE A 114 -12.12 -20.59 -0.61
CA ILE A 114 -11.32 -19.39 -0.89
C ILE A 114 -10.97 -19.30 -2.38
N LEU A 115 -10.48 -20.38 -2.99
CA LEU A 115 -10.09 -20.36 -4.40
C LEU A 115 -11.28 -20.07 -5.32
N ARG A 116 -12.46 -20.66 -5.05
CA ARG A 116 -13.69 -20.34 -5.80
C ARG A 116 -14.08 -18.87 -5.64
N GLU A 117 -13.99 -18.36 -4.43
CA GLU A 117 -14.35 -16.98 -4.13
C GLU A 117 -13.40 -15.99 -4.84
N LEU A 118 -12.09 -16.26 -4.82
CA LEU A 118 -11.06 -15.46 -5.49
C LEU A 118 -11.26 -15.37 -7.01
N LEU A 119 -11.88 -16.37 -7.64
CA LEU A 119 -12.14 -16.39 -9.09
C LEU A 119 -13.30 -15.46 -9.51
N ARG A 120 -14.03 -14.88 -8.56
CA ARG A 120 -15.13 -13.97 -8.91
C ARG A 120 -14.57 -12.68 -9.56
N PRO A 121 -15.16 -12.19 -10.66
CA PRO A 121 -14.64 -11.03 -11.40
C PRO A 121 -14.49 -9.75 -10.57
N ILE A 122 -15.27 -9.61 -9.50
CA ILE A 122 -15.20 -8.46 -8.58
C ILE A 122 -13.85 -8.35 -7.87
N TYR A 123 -13.08 -9.43 -7.77
CA TYR A 123 -11.78 -9.46 -7.10
C TYR A 123 -10.60 -9.30 -8.04
N ARG A 124 -10.83 -9.11 -9.35
CA ARG A 124 -9.79 -9.10 -10.38
C ARG A 124 -8.60 -8.18 -10.05
N ASP A 125 -8.86 -6.98 -9.56
CA ASP A 125 -7.81 -5.99 -9.29
C ASP A 125 -7.12 -6.20 -7.95
N GLY A 126 -7.86 -6.68 -6.95
CA GLY A 126 -7.31 -7.08 -5.68
C GLY A 126 -8.38 -7.46 -4.66
N VAL A 127 -7.97 -8.01 -3.53
CA VAL A 127 -8.87 -8.41 -2.44
C VAL A 127 -8.16 -8.51 -1.10
N VAL A 128 -8.86 -8.19 -0.02
CA VAL A 128 -8.43 -8.45 1.37
C VAL A 128 -9.09 -9.74 1.87
N LEU A 129 -8.30 -10.70 2.34
CA LEU A 129 -8.74 -11.94 2.97
C LEU A 129 -8.52 -11.84 4.48
N ASP A 130 -9.60 -11.82 5.25
CA ASP A 130 -9.56 -11.79 6.72
C ASP A 130 -9.64 -13.20 7.28
N GLY A 131 -8.58 -13.60 7.99
CA GLY A 131 -8.54 -14.85 8.75
C GLY A 131 -7.98 -16.05 7.99
N PHE A 132 -7.17 -15.81 6.96
CA PHE A 132 -6.36 -16.80 6.24
C PHE A 132 -4.91 -16.30 6.07
N PRO A 133 -3.88 -17.15 6.20
CA PRO A 133 -3.92 -18.55 6.64
C PRO A 133 -3.94 -18.69 8.17
N ARG A 134 -4.38 -19.85 8.66
CA ARG A 134 -4.39 -20.21 10.10
C ARG A 134 -3.51 -21.40 10.46
N THR A 135 -3.14 -22.22 9.47
CA THR A 135 -2.33 -23.44 9.63
C THR A 135 -1.18 -23.44 8.63
N LEU A 136 -0.14 -24.24 8.89
CA LEU A 136 0.98 -24.41 7.98
C LEU A 136 0.56 -25.05 6.65
N VAL A 137 -0.40 -25.97 6.67
CA VAL A 137 -0.99 -26.57 5.46
C VAL A 137 -1.60 -25.48 4.55
N GLN A 138 -2.31 -24.51 5.13
CA GLN A 138 -2.86 -23.38 4.38
C GLN A 138 -1.78 -22.46 3.81
N VAL A 139 -0.67 -22.27 4.54
CA VAL A 139 0.51 -21.54 4.06
C VAL A 139 1.11 -22.22 2.84
N GLU A 140 1.30 -23.54 2.88
CA GLU A 140 1.82 -24.29 1.74
C GLU A 140 0.85 -24.24 0.54
N CYS A 141 -0.46 -24.34 0.77
CA CYS A 141 -1.45 -24.17 -0.28
C CYS A 141 -1.41 -22.77 -0.93
N LEU A 142 -1.14 -21.72 -0.14
CA LEU A 142 -0.97 -20.36 -0.66
C LEU A 142 0.27 -20.26 -1.57
N LYS A 143 1.39 -20.89 -1.19
CA LYS A 143 2.60 -20.91 -2.03
C LYS A 143 2.31 -21.60 -3.37
N LEU A 144 1.64 -22.75 -3.32
CA LEU A 144 1.22 -23.48 -4.53
C LEU A 144 0.26 -22.66 -5.40
N LEU A 145 -0.66 -21.90 -4.81
CA LEU A 145 -1.52 -20.97 -5.56
C LEU A 145 -0.69 -19.96 -6.34
N VAL A 146 0.25 -19.29 -5.68
CA VAL A 146 1.12 -18.29 -6.31
C VAL A 146 1.94 -18.91 -7.45
N ASP A 147 2.46 -20.12 -7.24
CA ASP A 147 3.18 -20.86 -8.28
C ASP A 147 2.30 -21.17 -9.50
N LYS A 148 1.06 -21.62 -9.29
CA LYS A 148 0.10 -21.84 -10.39
C LYS A 148 -0.28 -20.54 -11.10
N MET A 149 -0.46 -19.44 -10.36
CA MET A 149 -0.71 -18.12 -10.95
C MET A 149 0.46 -17.69 -11.86
N HIS A 150 1.70 -17.91 -11.41
CA HIS A 150 2.88 -17.67 -12.24
C HIS A 150 2.95 -18.60 -13.46
N GLN A 151 2.57 -19.87 -13.33
CA GLN A 151 2.49 -20.80 -14.46
C GLN A 151 1.48 -20.32 -15.51
N LEU A 152 0.25 -19.97 -15.09
CA LEU A 152 -0.78 -19.44 -15.99
C LEU A 152 -0.33 -18.15 -16.67
N ARG A 153 0.32 -17.24 -15.94
CA ARG A 153 0.89 -16.01 -16.54
C ARG A 153 1.92 -16.33 -17.62
N ARG A 154 2.83 -17.29 -17.39
CA ARG A 154 3.82 -17.71 -18.40
C ARG A 154 3.15 -18.35 -19.61
N GLU A 155 2.17 -19.21 -19.38
CA GLU A 155 1.44 -19.93 -20.42
C GLU A 155 0.67 -19.00 -21.36
N PHE A 156 -0.03 -17.99 -20.81
CA PHE A 156 -0.82 -17.04 -21.60
C PHE A 156 -0.04 -15.79 -22.01
N TYR A 157 1.26 -15.72 -21.72
CA TYR A 157 2.09 -14.58 -22.09
C TYR A 157 2.14 -14.40 -23.62
N GLY A 158 1.90 -13.16 -24.09
CA GLY A 158 1.89 -12.85 -25.52
C GLY A 158 0.62 -13.30 -26.27
N THR A 159 -0.35 -13.92 -25.59
CA THR A 159 -1.67 -14.25 -26.15
C THR A 159 -2.68 -13.12 -25.91
N PRO A 160 -3.81 -13.07 -26.64
CA PRO A 160 -4.90 -12.13 -26.34
C PRO A 160 -5.46 -12.24 -24.91
N LEU A 161 -5.29 -13.40 -24.26
CA LEU A 161 -5.73 -13.65 -22.89
C LEU A 161 -4.73 -13.17 -21.83
N GLY A 162 -3.50 -12.81 -22.22
CA GLY A 162 -2.44 -12.43 -21.28
C GLY A 162 -2.80 -11.27 -20.35
N ILE A 163 -3.72 -10.38 -20.78
CA ILE A 163 -4.23 -9.27 -19.98
C ILE A 163 -4.99 -9.72 -18.70
N TYR A 164 -5.47 -10.96 -18.66
CA TYR A 164 -6.18 -11.51 -17.51
C TYR A 164 -5.25 -12.20 -16.50
N PHE A 165 -4.01 -12.51 -16.88
CA PHE A 165 -3.04 -13.22 -16.05
C PHE A 165 -1.90 -12.28 -15.66
N ARG A 166 -2.19 -11.36 -14.74
CA ARG A 166 -1.25 -10.34 -14.27
C ARG A 166 -0.25 -10.93 -13.28
N GLN A 167 0.86 -10.24 -13.04
CA GLN A 167 1.81 -10.65 -12.01
C GLN A 167 1.12 -10.58 -10.64
N PRO A 168 1.10 -11.69 -9.87
CA PRO A 168 0.52 -11.70 -8.54
C PRO A 168 1.38 -10.89 -7.56
N THR A 169 0.72 -10.15 -6.68
CA THR A 169 1.33 -9.47 -5.54
C THR A 169 0.63 -9.93 -4.27
N ILE A 170 1.39 -10.47 -3.31
CA ILE A 170 0.86 -10.97 -2.05
C ILE A 170 1.38 -10.10 -0.90
N HIS A 171 0.46 -9.56 -0.11
CA HIS A 171 0.78 -8.80 1.10
C HIS A 171 0.27 -9.56 2.33
N ILE A 172 1.12 -9.69 3.34
CA ILE A 172 0.76 -10.24 4.64
C ILE A 172 0.69 -9.09 5.61
N MET A 173 -0.50 -8.73 6.06
CA MET A 173 -0.71 -7.67 7.05
C MET A 173 -1.06 -8.29 8.39
N VAL A 174 -0.19 -8.11 9.38
CA VAL A 174 -0.38 -8.67 10.72
C VAL A 174 -0.65 -7.54 11.71
N LEU A 175 -1.89 -7.49 12.21
CA LEU A 175 -2.26 -6.60 13.31
C LEU A 175 -1.84 -7.23 14.64
N PHE A 176 -0.83 -6.63 15.28
CA PHE A 176 -0.29 -7.10 16.53
C PHE A 176 -0.82 -6.33 17.73
N ILE A 177 -1.25 -7.08 18.75
CA ILE A 177 -1.55 -6.58 20.09
C ILE A 177 -1.03 -7.57 21.11
N ASP A 178 -0.74 -7.10 22.32
CA ASP A 178 -0.35 -7.99 23.42
C ASP A 178 -1.56 -8.77 23.99
N GLU A 179 -1.26 -9.80 24.78
CA GLU A 179 -2.27 -10.68 25.37
C GLU A 179 -3.23 -9.93 26.30
N LYS A 180 -2.70 -9.01 27.10
CA LYS A 180 -3.48 -8.26 28.09
C LYS A 180 -4.51 -7.37 27.41
N GLU A 181 -4.09 -6.63 26.39
CA GLU A 181 -4.94 -5.76 25.58
C GLU A 181 -5.95 -6.58 24.77
N SER A 182 -5.53 -7.71 24.21
CA SER A 182 -6.42 -8.67 23.52
C SER A 182 -7.59 -9.12 24.39
N ILE A 183 -7.29 -9.56 25.61
CA ILE A 183 -8.30 -10.01 26.58
C ILE A 183 -9.19 -8.83 26.96
N ALA A 184 -8.61 -7.67 27.29
CA ALA A 184 -9.36 -6.48 27.68
C ALA A 184 -10.35 -6.05 26.60
N ARG A 185 -9.94 -6.04 25.33
CA ARG A 185 -10.80 -5.71 24.17
C ARG A 185 -11.91 -6.73 23.95
N GLN A 186 -11.62 -8.03 24.09
CA GLN A 186 -12.64 -9.08 23.98
C GLN A 186 -13.72 -8.94 25.06
N LEU A 187 -13.31 -8.77 26.32
CA LEU A 187 -14.24 -8.58 27.45
C LEU A 187 -15.03 -7.27 27.32
N LYS A 188 -14.39 -6.20 26.82
CA LYS A 188 -15.08 -4.94 26.53
C LYS A 188 -16.16 -5.13 25.47
N ARG A 189 -15.83 -5.80 24.37
CA ARG A 189 -16.78 -6.12 23.29
C ARG A 189 -17.96 -6.95 23.80
N GLY A 190 -17.73 -7.94 24.67
CA GLY A 190 -18.81 -8.74 25.26
C GLY A 190 -19.78 -7.90 26.08
N ARG A 191 -19.26 -6.97 26.91
CA ARG A 191 -20.10 -6.03 27.68
C ARG A 191 -20.93 -5.10 26.79
N GLU A 192 -20.32 -4.58 25.72
CA GLU A 192 -20.99 -3.69 24.77
C GLU A 192 -22.08 -4.43 23.98
N THR A 193 -21.76 -5.63 23.49
CA THR A 193 -22.69 -6.51 22.76
C THR A 193 -23.91 -6.86 23.60
N ARG A 194 -23.71 -7.20 24.87
CA ARG A 194 -24.80 -7.50 25.79
C ARG A 194 -25.73 -6.30 25.99
N ARG A 195 -25.17 -5.11 26.24
CA ARG A 195 -25.95 -3.88 26.41
C ARG A 195 -26.77 -3.54 25.16
N HIS A 196 -26.14 -3.62 23.99
CA HIS A 196 -26.80 -3.38 22.71
C HIS A 196 -27.94 -4.38 22.48
N ASN A 197 -27.69 -5.68 22.67
CA ASN A 197 -28.70 -6.72 22.48
C ASN A 197 -29.87 -6.60 23.46
N GLU A 198 -29.61 -6.27 24.72
CA GLU A 198 -30.65 -5.99 25.72
C GLU A 198 -31.52 -4.79 25.30
N GLU A 199 -30.93 -3.74 24.72
CA GLU A 199 -31.65 -2.57 24.22
C GLU A 199 -32.48 -2.88 22.97
N VAL A 200 -31.94 -3.64 22.01
CA VAL A 200 -32.66 -4.10 20.82
C VAL A 200 -33.86 -4.95 21.22
N LEU A 201 -33.68 -5.89 22.17
CA LEU A 201 -34.77 -6.73 22.67
C LEU A 201 -35.86 -5.91 23.39
N ARG A 202 -35.47 -4.85 24.11
CA ARG A 202 -36.41 -3.98 24.82
C ARG A 202 -37.20 -3.06 23.89
N THR A 203 -36.54 -2.48 22.89
CA THR A 203 -37.13 -1.47 22.00
C THR A 203 -37.76 -2.06 20.75
N GLY A 204 -37.34 -3.26 20.36
CA GLY A 204 -37.68 -3.86 19.06
C GLY A 204 -36.99 -3.17 17.87
N VAL A 205 -36.08 -2.23 18.11
CA VAL A 205 -35.40 -1.44 17.08
C VAL A 205 -33.93 -1.86 16.97
N GLY A 206 -33.50 -2.24 15.76
CA GLY A 206 -32.13 -2.62 15.45
C GLY A 206 -31.94 -4.13 15.24
N THR A 207 -30.69 -4.54 15.00
CA THR A 207 -30.31 -5.94 14.79
C THR A 207 -29.42 -6.41 15.94
N LEU A 208 -29.64 -7.65 16.38
CA LEU A 208 -28.79 -8.28 17.38
C LEU A 208 -27.37 -8.44 16.85
N TRP A 209 -26.39 -8.08 17.68
CA TRP A 209 -24.99 -8.35 17.44
C TRP A 209 -24.66 -9.77 17.87
N GLU A 210 -23.73 -10.40 17.16
CA GLU A 210 -23.25 -11.75 17.44
C GLU A 210 -22.66 -11.82 18.85
N ASP A 211 -23.20 -12.72 19.68
CA ASP A 211 -22.71 -12.95 21.02
C ASP A 211 -21.73 -14.12 21.08
N ARG A 212 -20.52 -13.88 21.59
CA ARG A 212 -19.42 -14.85 21.57
C ARG A 212 -19.09 -15.29 22.98
N ALA A 213 -19.08 -16.60 23.22
CA ALA A 213 -18.76 -17.17 24.54
C ALA A 213 -17.38 -16.72 25.07
N THR A 214 -16.40 -16.51 24.19
CA THR A 214 -15.04 -16.05 24.56
C THR A 214 -15.00 -14.62 25.10
N ASP A 215 -16.04 -13.83 24.86
CA ASP A 215 -16.07 -12.41 25.21
C ASP A 215 -16.62 -12.17 26.62
N HIS A 216 -17.08 -13.23 27.30
CA HIS A 216 -17.62 -13.18 28.66
C HIS A 216 -16.74 -13.85 29.71
N ASP A 217 -15.75 -14.62 29.28
CA ASP A 217 -14.91 -15.43 30.14
C ASP A 217 -13.43 -15.17 29.80
N GLU A 218 -12.70 -14.66 30.79
CA GLU A 218 -11.28 -14.34 30.66
C GLU A 218 -10.42 -15.58 30.34
N ALA A 219 -10.71 -16.74 30.92
CA ALA A 219 -9.98 -17.98 30.66
C ALA A 219 -10.26 -18.51 29.24
N LEU A 220 -11.47 -18.30 28.70
CA LEU A 220 -11.75 -18.59 27.29
C LEU A 220 -11.02 -17.59 26.36
N ALA A 221 -10.99 -16.29 26.70
CA ALA A 221 -10.25 -15.29 25.93
C ALA A 221 -8.74 -15.58 25.90
N GLN A 222 -8.15 -15.95 27.05
CA GLN A 222 -6.76 -16.37 27.17
C GLN A 222 -6.46 -17.62 26.33
N ARG A 223 -7.31 -18.66 26.42
CA ARG A 223 -7.17 -19.86 25.59
C ARG A 223 -7.19 -19.52 24.09
N ARG A 224 -8.08 -18.63 23.67
CA ARG A 224 -8.19 -18.19 22.27
C ARG A 224 -6.93 -17.46 21.81
N TYR A 225 -6.35 -16.59 22.64
CA TYR A 225 -5.10 -15.91 22.33
C TYR A 225 -3.92 -16.89 22.26
N ARG A 226 -3.86 -17.86 23.18
CA ARG A 226 -2.85 -18.92 23.16
C ARG A 226 -2.89 -19.75 21.89
N VAL A 227 -4.08 -20.20 21.46
CA VAL A 227 -4.26 -20.93 20.20
C VAL A 227 -3.75 -20.11 19.00
N PHE A 228 -4.05 -18.81 18.97
CA PHE A 228 -3.49 -17.93 17.94
C PHE A 228 -1.95 -17.91 17.96
N LYS A 229 -1.35 -17.77 19.15
CA LYS A 229 0.11 -17.73 19.31
C LYS A 229 0.80 -19.06 18.96
N GLU A 230 0.17 -20.18 19.26
CA GLU A 230 0.74 -21.51 19.04
C GLU A 230 0.55 -22.00 17.60
N GLN A 231 -0.57 -21.70 16.96
CA GLN A 231 -0.92 -22.28 15.65
C GLN A 231 -0.86 -21.27 14.50
N THR A 232 -1.44 -20.08 14.69
CA THR A 232 -1.60 -19.09 13.61
C THR A 232 -0.41 -18.16 13.49
N TRP A 233 0.26 -17.83 14.60
CA TRP A 233 1.39 -16.93 14.60
C TRP A 233 2.58 -17.50 13.83
N GLU A 234 2.93 -18.77 14.05
CA GLU A 234 3.99 -19.44 13.30
C GLU A 234 3.69 -19.48 11.81
N ALA A 235 2.44 -19.79 11.43
CA ALA A 235 1.99 -19.77 10.04
C ALA A 235 2.17 -18.37 9.41
N LEU A 236 1.75 -17.30 10.08
CA LEU A 236 1.93 -15.93 9.57
C LEU A 236 3.41 -15.54 9.48
N GLN A 237 4.21 -15.88 10.51
CA GLN A 237 5.63 -15.54 10.55
C GLN A 237 6.42 -16.24 9.45
N SER A 238 6.07 -17.48 9.11
CA SER A 238 6.72 -18.23 8.03
C SER A 238 6.58 -17.58 6.63
N LEU A 239 5.61 -16.69 6.45
CA LEU A 239 5.38 -15.99 5.19
C LEU A 239 6.29 -14.76 5.02
N GLN A 240 6.93 -14.29 6.10
CA GLN A 240 7.75 -13.09 6.10
C GLN A 240 8.93 -13.17 5.13
N GLU A 241 9.49 -14.36 4.94
CA GLU A 241 10.64 -14.57 4.06
C GLU A 241 10.26 -14.64 2.58
N ILE A 242 8.96 -14.74 2.26
CA ILE A 242 8.46 -15.11 0.93
C ILE A 242 7.65 -13.98 0.31
N PHE A 243 6.85 -13.27 1.11
CA PHE A 243 5.90 -12.25 0.64
C PHE A 243 6.15 -10.90 1.31
N HIS A 244 5.51 -9.85 0.78
CA HIS A 244 5.58 -8.52 1.40
C HIS A 244 4.89 -8.56 2.76
N TYR A 245 5.67 -8.48 3.82
CA TYR A 245 5.19 -8.66 5.19
C TYR A 245 5.16 -7.35 5.94
N HIS A 246 3.98 -6.99 6.43
CA HIS A 246 3.66 -5.75 7.12
C HIS A 246 3.29 -6.06 8.56
N PHE A 247 4.12 -5.61 9.49
CA PHE A 247 3.92 -5.84 10.91
C PHE A 247 3.40 -4.57 11.59
N ILE A 248 2.10 -4.54 11.86
CA ILE A 248 1.40 -3.32 12.26
C ILE A 248 1.12 -3.38 13.75
N ASN A 249 1.61 -2.37 14.48
CA ASN A 249 1.24 -2.17 15.87
C ASN A 249 -0.22 -1.73 15.95
N ALA A 250 -1.08 -2.63 16.43
CA ALA A 250 -2.51 -2.39 16.60
C ALA A 250 -2.90 -2.05 18.06
N GLN A 251 -1.90 -1.72 18.90
CA GLN A 251 -2.14 -1.13 20.21
C GLN A 251 -2.64 0.31 20.08
N GLY A 252 -3.37 0.79 21.09
CA GLY A 252 -3.91 2.15 21.10
C GLY A 252 -5.32 2.27 20.50
N THR A 253 -5.65 3.49 20.09
CA THR A 253 -6.96 3.88 19.54
C THR A 253 -7.10 3.50 18.07
N ILE A 254 -8.33 3.44 17.56
CA ILE A 254 -8.58 3.13 16.14
C ILE A 254 -7.82 4.09 15.21
N ALA A 255 -7.82 5.39 15.52
CA ALA A 255 -7.13 6.39 14.70
C ALA A 255 -5.60 6.18 14.64
N GLU A 256 -4.97 5.86 15.78
CA GLU A 256 -3.53 5.54 15.82
C GLU A 256 -3.21 4.26 15.02
N VAL A 257 -4.09 3.26 15.07
CA VAL A 257 -3.91 2.03 14.29
C VAL A 257 -4.10 2.29 12.80
N GLU A 258 -5.09 3.10 12.41
CA GLU A 258 -5.30 3.53 11.01
C GLU A 258 -4.11 4.33 10.45
N GLU A 259 -3.51 5.19 11.28
CA GLU A 259 -2.28 5.91 10.94
C GLU A 259 -1.09 4.96 10.75
N ASN A 260 -0.90 4.00 11.68
CA ASN A 260 0.14 2.98 11.54
C ASN A 260 -0.04 2.14 10.26
N ILE A 261 -1.28 1.76 9.93
CA ILE A 261 -1.61 1.07 8.68
C ILE A 261 -1.19 1.92 7.48
N THR A 262 -1.54 3.21 7.49
CA THR A 262 -1.26 4.12 6.37
C THR A 262 0.25 4.29 6.15
N ASN A 263 1.00 4.53 7.24
CA ASN A 263 2.46 4.67 7.19
C ASN A 263 3.15 3.42 6.62
N GLU A 264 2.69 2.23 7.02
CA GLU A 264 3.24 0.96 6.54
C GLU A 264 2.93 0.72 5.06
N LEU A 265 1.72 1.10 4.60
CA LEU A 265 1.31 0.97 3.20
C LEU A 265 2.02 1.98 2.29
N ASP A 266 2.22 3.22 2.75
CA ASP A 266 2.86 4.29 1.98
C ASP A 266 4.34 3.96 1.66
N TYR A 267 5.03 3.29 2.58
CA TYR A 267 6.43 2.86 2.43
C TYR A 267 6.68 1.92 1.22
N GLN A 268 5.66 1.22 0.70
CA GLN A 268 5.83 0.15 -0.30
C GLN A 268 5.31 0.47 -1.71
N SER A 269 4.80 1.68 -1.96
CA SER A 269 4.21 2.07 -3.25
C SER A 269 5.14 1.94 -4.48
N THR A 270 6.45 1.80 -4.29
CA THR A 270 7.45 1.63 -5.39
C THR A 270 7.61 0.17 -5.86
N LEU A 271 7.10 -0.84 -5.13
CA LEU A 271 7.39 -2.27 -5.35
C LEU A 271 6.29 -3.09 -6.05
N GLU A 272 5.19 -2.46 -6.47
CA GLU A 272 3.99 -3.17 -6.96
C GLU A 272 3.86 -3.21 -8.49
N LEU A 273 4.88 -2.74 -9.18
CA LEU A 273 4.97 -2.71 -10.63
C LEU A 273 5.74 -3.92 -11.14
N ASP A 274 5.33 -4.42 -12.31
CA ASP A 274 6.06 -5.49 -13.02
C ASP A 274 7.53 -5.06 -13.21
N PRO A 275 8.52 -5.95 -13.06
CA PRO A 275 9.94 -5.59 -13.17
C PRO A 275 10.31 -4.84 -14.46
N GLN A 276 9.68 -5.18 -15.61
CA GLN A 276 9.92 -4.44 -16.85
C GLN A 276 9.36 -3.01 -16.80
N THR A 277 8.30 -2.81 -16.02
CA THR A 277 7.72 -1.48 -15.77
C THR A 277 8.60 -0.68 -14.82
N VAL A 278 9.12 -1.31 -13.75
CA VAL A 278 10.08 -0.68 -12.83
C VAL A 278 11.35 -0.24 -13.57
N ASP A 279 11.92 -1.11 -14.41
CA ASP A 279 13.11 -0.77 -15.20
C ASP A 279 12.88 0.43 -16.13
N ARG A 280 11.69 0.53 -16.72
CA ARG A 280 11.32 1.69 -17.56
C ARG A 280 11.10 2.96 -16.76
N LEU A 281 10.62 2.85 -15.52
CA LEU A 281 10.33 4.00 -14.66
C LEU A 281 11.51 4.42 -13.79
N ARG A 282 12.61 3.65 -13.75
CA ARG A 282 13.80 3.94 -12.93
C ARG A 282 14.39 5.33 -13.13
N GLY A 283 14.19 5.96 -14.29
CA GLY A 283 14.64 7.32 -14.58
C GLY A 283 13.77 8.43 -14.00
N VAL A 284 12.59 8.12 -13.46
CA VAL A 284 11.63 9.07 -12.89
C VAL A 284 11.52 8.81 -11.39
N PRO A 285 12.13 9.65 -10.54
CA PRO A 285 12.08 9.46 -9.09
C PRO A 285 10.66 9.65 -8.54
N VAL A 286 10.35 9.00 -7.43
CA VAL A 286 9.07 9.19 -6.75
C VAL A 286 9.00 10.59 -6.17
N ALA A 287 7.83 11.24 -6.21
CA ALA A 287 7.68 12.61 -5.73
C ALA A 287 8.16 12.80 -4.28
N SER A 288 7.99 11.79 -3.42
CA SER A 288 8.51 11.78 -2.05
C SER A 288 10.05 11.81 -2.01
N GLU A 289 10.73 11.04 -2.86
CA GLU A 289 12.19 11.02 -2.97
C GLU A 289 12.76 12.36 -3.44
N ILE A 290 12.06 13.06 -4.34
CA ILE A 290 12.45 14.39 -4.81
C ILE A 290 12.57 15.36 -3.61
N ILE A 291 11.71 15.22 -2.59
CA ILE A 291 11.62 16.15 -1.46
C ILE A 291 12.75 15.93 -0.44
N VAL A 292 13.19 14.68 -0.20
CA VAL A 292 14.07 14.31 0.94
C VAL A 292 15.35 15.16 1.00
N HIS A 293 15.94 15.47 -0.15
CA HIS A 293 17.17 16.29 -0.24
C HIS A 293 16.97 17.62 -0.99
N ALA A 294 15.73 17.96 -1.38
CA ALA A 294 15.44 19.13 -2.19
C ALA A 294 16.04 20.43 -1.60
N ARG A 295 15.93 20.61 -0.28
CA ARG A 295 16.45 21.79 0.41
C ARG A 295 17.97 21.87 0.41
N GLN A 296 18.66 20.75 0.64
CA GLN A 296 20.12 20.70 0.65
C GLN A 296 20.68 20.98 -0.75
N GLU A 297 20.07 20.39 -1.78
CA GLU A 297 20.44 20.65 -3.17
C GLU A 297 20.11 22.08 -3.61
N LEU A 298 19.01 22.68 -3.14
CA LEU A 298 18.69 24.08 -3.39
C LEU A 298 19.78 25.02 -2.86
N VAL A 299 20.20 24.83 -1.60
CA VAL A 299 21.27 25.64 -1.00
C VAL A 299 22.56 25.49 -1.79
N LYS A 300 22.95 24.26 -2.13
CA LYS A 300 24.15 23.98 -2.93
C LYS A 300 24.11 24.66 -4.31
N ARG A 301 22.95 24.68 -4.99
CA ARG A 301 22.79 25.39 -6.27
C ARG A 301 22.94 26.90 -6.11
N LEU A 302 22.32 27.49 -5.09
CA LEU A 302 22.42 28.93 -4.82
C LEU A 302 23.87 29.35 -4.50
N ASP A 303 24.56 28.60 -3.64
CA ASP A 303 25.98 28.85 -3.35
C ASP A 303 26.84 28.67 -4.62
N GLY A 304 26.53 27.65 -5.43
CA GLY A 304 27.18 27.42 -6.72
C GLY A 304 26.97 28.57 -7.71
N TYR A 305 25.77 29.15 -7.77
CA TYR A 305 25.48 30.30 -8.64
C TYR A 305 26.34 31.53 -8.30
N GLU A 306 26.50 31.84 -7.01
CA GLU A 306 27.35 32.94 -6.56
C GLU A 306 28.84 32.68 -6.86
N MET A 307 29.31 31.44 -6.73
CA MET A 307 30.71 31.08 -6.97
C MET A 307 31.06 30.99 -8.45
N GLU A 308 30.20 30.37 -9.26
CA GLU A 308 30.49 30.01 -10.65
C GLU A 308 30.02 31.06 -11.65
N GLN A 309 28.91 31.77 -11.36
CA GLN A 309 28.26 32.71 -12.28
C GLN A 309 27.79 34.00 -11.56
N PRO A 310 28.68 34.72 -10.84
CA PRO A 310 28.30 35.85 -9.99
C PRO A 310 27.62 36.98 -10.77
N GLU A 311 28.08 37.28 -11.99
CA GLU A 311 27.51 38.37 -12.80
C GLU A 311 26.09 38.06 -13.28
N LEU A 312 25.82 36.82 -13.70
CA LEU A 312 24.48 36.41 -14.12
C LEU A 312 23.54 36.39 -12.91
N PHE A 313 23.99 35.81 -11.80
CA PHE A 313 23.21 35.74 -10.58
C PHE A 313 22.84 37.13 -10.05
N ALA A 314 23.80 38.06 -10.01
CA ALA A 314 23.56 39.45 -9.63
C ALA A 314 22.51 40.14 -10.55
N ARG A 315 22.54 39.89 -11.87
CA ARG A 315 21.52 40.41 -12.80
C ARG A 315 20.14 39.83 -12.53
N VAL A 316 20.03 38.55 -12.20
CA VAL A 316 18.77 37.89 -11.84
C VAL A 316 18.21 38.48 -10.54
N ILE A 317 19.05 38.65 -9.51
CA ILE A 317 18.64 39.29 -8.25
C ILE A 317 18.16 40.72 -8.50
N ALA A 318 18.90 41.53 -9.26
CA ALA A 318 18.50 42.89 -9.60
C ALA A 318 17.17 42.92 -10.38
N PHE A 319 16.96 41.98 -11.30
CA PHE A 319 15.69 41.84 -12.01
C PHE A 319 14.53 41.53 -11.05
N ILE A 320 14.72 40.60 -10.11
CA ILE A 320 13.73 40.25 -9.08
C ILE A 320 13.40 41.48 -8.23
N GLU A 321 14.42 42.16 -7.69
CA GLU A 321 14.25 43.27 -6.77
C GLU A 321 13.59 44.49 -7.42
N VAL A 322 14.04 44.86 -8.62
CA VAL A 322 13.62 46.10 -9.27
C VAL A 322 12.31 45.92 -10.03
N LYS A 323 12.09 44.77 -10.69
CA LYS A 323 10.93 44.59 -11.57
C LYS A 323 9.84 43.70 -10.96
N MET A 324 10.19 42.66 -10.22
CA MET A 324 9.20 41.68 -9.73
C MET A 324 8.66 42.01 -8.34
N LEU A 325 9.53 42.28 -7.36
CA LEU A 325 9.12 42.50 -5.98
C LEU A 325 8.10 43.64 -5.81
N PRO A 326 8.17 44.79 -6.53
CA PRO A 326 7.14 45.82 -6.42
C PRO A 326 5.75 45.33 -6.82
N ILE A 327 5.66 44.39 -7.76
CA ILE A 327 4.39 43.76 -8.19
C ILE A 327 3.93 42.75 -7.14
N VAL A 328 4.84 41.90 -6.65
CA VAL A 328 4.56 40.89 -5.61
C VAL A 328 4.04 41.55 -4.33
N LEU A 329 4.69 42.63 -3.88
CA LEU A 329 4.29 43.38 -2.68
C LEU A 329 2.88 43.97 -2.80
N ARG A 330 2.48 44.45 -3.98
CA ARG A 330 1.10 44.92 -4.22
C ARG A 330 0.06 43.80 -4.13
N HIS A 331 0.47 42.55 -4.31
CA HIS A 331 -0.37 41.36 -4.24
C HIS A 331 -0.28 40.64 -2.89
N ALA A 332 0.32 41.26 -1.86
CA ALA A 332 0.52 40.67 -0.54
C ALA A 332 -0.78 40.19 0.14
N ILE A 333 -1.91 40.81 -0.19
CA ILE A 333 -3.23 40.38 0.28
C ILE A 333 -3.66 39.09 -0.41
N SER A 334 -3.61 39.05 -1.75
CA SER A 334 -4.05 37.90 -2.54
C SER A 334 -3.10 36.70 -2.44
N GLY A 335 -1.84 36.91 -2.08
CA GLY A 335 -0.81 35.87 -2.08
C GLY A 335 -0.48 35.32 -3.48
N ASN A 336 -0.84 36.02 -4.56
CA ASN A 336 -0.63 35.56 -5.93
C ASN A 336 -0.34 36.75 -6.87
N ALA A 337 0.79 36.70 -7.58
CA ALA A 337 1.18 37.70 -8.55
C ALA A 337 1.50 37.05 -9.90
N ASN A 338 0.94 37.61 -10.97
CA ASN A 338 1.23 37.19 -12.35
C ASN A 338 2.01 38.30 -13.05
N ILE A 339 3.18 37.98 -13.57
CA ILE A 339 4.14 38.93 -14.15
C ILE A 339 4.47 38.47 -15.57
N ASN A 340 4.28 39.35 -16.55
CA ASN A 340 4.67 39.09 -17.94
C ASN A 340 5.85 39.99 -18.30
N THR A 341 6.89 39.42 -18.89
CA THR A 341 8.12 40.17 -19.23
C THR A 341 8.75 39.67 -20.53
N GLU A 342 9.48 40.55 -21.18
CA GLU A 342 10.33 40.28 -22.36
C GLU A 342 11.80 40.56 -22.01
N ASP A 343 12.15 40.57 -20.72
CA ASP A 343 13.49 40.94 -20.26
C ASP A 343 14.56 39.96 -20.76
N PRO A 344 15.62 40.44 -21.44
CA PRO A 344 16.67 39.59 -21.99
C PRO A 344 17.42 38.75 -20.95
N VAL A 345 17.38 39.12 -19.66
CA VAL A 345 18.03 38.32 -18.61
C VAL A 345 17.47 36.88 -18.57
N LEU A 346 16.21 36.70 -18.94
CA LEU A 346 15.52 35.40 -18.93
C LEU A 346 15.72 34.61 -20.24
N ASP A 347 16.42 35.15 -21.23
CA ASP A 347 16.83 34.40 -22.43
C ASP A 347 17.86 33.30 -22.08
N ASP A 348 18.58 33.46 -20.98
CA ASP A 348 19.49 32.44 -20.44
C ASP A 348 18.69 31.38 -19.64
N PRO A 349 18.75 30.09 -20.03
CA PRO A 349 18.09 29.02 -19.29
C PRO A 349 18.53 28.92 -17.83
N LEU A 350 19.79 29.24 -17.52
CA LEU A 350 20.31 29.21 -16.15
C LEU A 350 19.69 30.32 -15.29
N ALA A 351 19.41 31.49 -15.89
CA ALA A 351 18.75 32.59 -15.21
C ALA A 351 17.32 32.23 -14.77
N LEU A 352 16.60 31.42 -15.55
CA LEU A 352 15.29 30.89 -15.18
C LEU A 352 15.37 30.00 -13.93
N SER A 353 16.36 29.11 -13.90
CA SER A 353 16.62 28.23 -12.74
C SER A 353 16.99 29.05 -11.50
N MET A 354 17.90 30.03 -11.65
CA MET A 354 18.27 30.96 -10.57
C MET A 354 17.05 31.69 -10.02
N LEU A 355 16.16 32.18 -10.88
CA LEU A 355 14.94 32.88 -10.46
C LEU A 355 14.03 31.98 -9.63
N ILE A 356 13.78 30.74 -10.10
CA ILE A 356 12.94 29.78 -9.39
C ILE A 356 13.55 29.43 -8.03
N ASP A 357 14.85 29.18 -7.98
CA ASP A 357 15.57 28.81 -6.77
C ASP A 357 15.59 29.95 -5.74
N VAL A 358 15.82 31.20 -6.17
CA VAL A 358 15.78 32.38 -5.28
C VAL A 358 14.41 32.56 -4.65
N PHE A 359 13.33 32.46 -5.44
CA PHE A 359 11.98 32.55 -4.91
C PHE A 359 11.65 31.38 -3.98
N SER A 360 12.07 30.16 -4.34
CA SER A 360 11.83 28.95 -3.53
C SER A 360 12.53 29.02 -2.18
N GLU A 361 13.78 29.52 -2.13
CA GLU A 361 14.50 29.74 -0.86
C GLU A 361 13.76 30.75 0.01
N ARG A 362 13.29 31.84 -0.58
CA ARG A 362 12.59 32.93 0.13
C ARG A 362 11.15 32.59 0.51
N GLY A 363 10.70 31.35 0.30
CA GLY A 363 9.38 30.85 0.70
C GLY A 363 8.24 31.14 -0.29
N TYR A 364 8.57 31.50 -1.53
CA TYR A 364 7.60 31.68 -2.60
C TYR A 364 7.54 30.43 -3.50
N HIS A 365 6.38 30.21 -4.13
CA HIS A 365 6.22 29.22 -5.17
C HIS A 365 6.27 29.94 -6.52
N ALA A 366 7.35 29.74 -7.28
CA ALA A 366 7.55 30.36 -8.58
C ALA A 366 7.34 29.34 -9.71
N THR A 367 6.61 29.75 -10.74
CA THR A 367 6.45 29.01 -11.99
C THR A 367 6.71 29.94 -13.16
N VAL A 368 7.43 29.47 -14.17
CA VAL A 368 7.79 30.26 -15.35
C VAL A 368 7.38 29.50 -16.60
N ASP A 369 6.68 30.18 -17.50
CA ASP A 369 6.26 29.67 -18.79
C ASP A 369 6.74 30.60 -19.91
N LEU A 370 7.32 30.03 -20.97
CA LEU A 370 7.82 30.77 -22.13
C LEU A 370 6.82 30.68 -23.28
N HIS A 371 6.11 31.76 -23.52
CA HIS A 371 5.25 31.91 -24.69
C HIS A 371 6.04 32.48 -25.88
N LYS A 372 6.08 31.73 -26.97
CA LYS A 372 6.61 32.18 -28.27
C LYS A 372 5.46 32.56 -29.18
N VAL A 373 5.39 33.83 -29.58
CA VAL A 373 4.35 34.37 -30.46
C VAL A 373 4.99 34.86 -31.74
N GLU A 374 4.51 34.39 -32.89
CA GLU A 374 4.89 34.95 -34.18
C GLU A 374 4.16 36.27 -34.40
N VAL A 375 4.92 37.36 -34.53
CA VAL A 375 4.38 38.69 -34.78
C VAL A 375 4.74 39.08 -36.21
N PRO A 376 3.76 39.29 -37.10
CA PRO A 376 4.00 39.74 -38.47
C PRO A 376 4.76 41.07 -38.49
N GLU A 377 5.88 41.14 -39.20
CA GLU A 377 6.65 42.39 -39.38
C GLU A 377 6.58 42.92 -40.80
N ARG A 378 6.64 42.03 -41.80
CA ARG A 378 6.66 42.42 -43.20
C ARG A 378 5.89 41.44 -44.05
N VAL A 379 5.20 41.93 -45.07
CA VAL A 379 4.61 41.11 -46.13
C VAL A 379 5.41 41.33 -47.40
N ASP A 380 5.92 40.27 -48.00
CA ASP A 380 6.45 40.31 -49.35
C ASP A 380 5.28 40.41 -50.33
N LEU A 381 5.14 41.56 -50.98
CA LEU A 381 4.05 41.86 -51.89
C LEU A 381 4.15 41.09 -53.22
N SER A 382 5.31 40.51 -53.54
CA SER A 382 5.52 39.72 -54.76
C SER A 382 5.18 38.25 -54.58
N THR A 383 5.44 37.70 -53.40
CA THR A 383 5.21 36.27 -53.07
C THR A 383 4.00 36.05 -52.17
N GLY A 384 3.47 37.10 -51.54
CA GLY A 384 2.44 37.02 -50.51
C GLY A 384 2.96 36.52 -49.15
N GLN A 385 4.28 36.29 -49.00
CA GLN A 385 4.85 35.69 -47.80
C GLN A 385 4.87 36.70 -46.64
N ILE A 386 4.38 36.28 -45.47
CA ILE A 386 4.45 37.08 -44.24
C ILE A 386 5.72 36.69 -43.49
N HIS A 387 6.65 37.64 -43.32
CA HIS A 387 7.79 37.52 -42.44
C HIS A 387 7.37 37.92 -41.03
N CYS A 388 7.44 36.95 -40.11
CA CYS A 388 7.16 37.15 -38.70
C CYS A 388 8.47 37.23 -37.90
N ARG A 389 8.52 38.11 -36.89
CA ARG A 389 9.50 37.97 -35.81
C ARG A 389 8.96 37.05 -34.72
N LEU A 390 9.85 36.33 -34.08
CA LEU A 390 9.52 35.54 -32.90
C LEU A 390 9.57 36.44 -31.66
N LYS A 391 8.41 36.67 -31.04
CA LYS A 391 8.28 37.39 -29.77
C LYS A 391 8.27 36.40 -28.62
N LYS A 392 9.26 36.47 -27.73
CA LYS A 392 9.34 35.67 -26.50
C LYS A 392 8.73 36.45 -25.34
N VAL A 393 7.74 35.87 -24.67
CA VAL A 393 7.12 36.46 -23.47
C VAL A 393 7.18 35.43 -22.35
N TYR A 394 7.85 35.78 -21.27
CA TYR A 394 7.92 34.99 -20.05
C TYR A 394 6.74 35.34 -19.16
N ARG A 395 5.91 34.34 -18.85
CA ARG A 395 4.80 34.44 -17.90
C ARG A 395 5.24 33.80 -16.60
N ILE A 396 5.36 34.61 -15.56
CA ILE A 396 5.85 34.20 -14.26
C ILE A 396 4.72 34.31 -13.26
N GLN A 397 4.38 33.21 -12.61
CA GLN A 397 3.41 33.20 -11.53
C GLN A 397 4.13 32.94 -10.20
N ILE A 398 3.94 33.87 -9.25
CA ILE A 398 4.49 33.82 -7.90
C ILE A 398 3.34 33.66 -6.90
N ARG A 399 3.36 32.59 -6.11
CA ARG A 399 2.38 32.35 -5.03
C ARG A 399 3.05 32.31 -3.67
N PHE A 400 2.39 32.84 -2.65
CA PHE A 400 2.85 32.88 -1.27
C PHE A 400 1.66 33.06 -0.32
N GLN A 401 1.90 32.92 0.98
CA GLN A 401 0.82 33.07 1.97
C GLN A 401 0.32 34.53 2.01
N GLY A 402 -0.92 34.74 1.57
CA GLY A 402 -1.56 36.06 1.58
C GLY A 402 -1.98 36.51 2.97
N SER A 403 -2.06 37.83 3.17
CA SER A 403 -2.55 38.42 4.42
C SER A 403 -4.08 38.42 4.50
N VAL A 404 -4.63 37.95 5.61
CA VAL A 404 -6.07 37.90 5.85
C VAL A 404 -6.58 39.29 6.27
N ILE A 405 -7.40 39.93 5.44
CA ILE A 405 -7.90 41.30 5.66
C ILE A 405 -8.89 41.39 6.84
N ARG A 406 -9.62 40.31 7.14
CA ARG A 406 -10.60 40.27 8.23
C ARG A 406 -10.49 38.97 9.01
N ARG A 407 -10.08 39.06 10.28
CA ARG A 407 -10.51 38.09 11.31
C ARG A 407 -11.94 38.48 11.68
N GLY A 408 -12.91 37.86 11.00
CA GLY A 408 -14.30 37.80 11.43
C GLY A 408 -14.55 36.46 12.06
#